data_AF-A0A1H5GHL4-F1
#
_entry.id   AF-A0A1H5GHL4-F1
#
_cell.length_a   1.000
_cell.length_b   1.000
_cell.length_c   1.000
_cell.angle_alpha   90.00
_cell.angle_beta   90.00
_cell.angle_gamma   90.00
#
_symmetry.space_group_name_H-M   'P 1'
#
loop_
_entity.id
_entity.type
_entity.pdbx_description
1 polymer ?
#
loop_
_entity_poly.entity_id
_entity_poly.type
_entity_poly.pdbx_seq_one_letter_code
_entity_poly.pdbx_strand_id
1 'polypeptide(L)'
;MRTEKQTFRGYEIQVTNNPALWQAAIYRTSPTLPEIDWVALNIRAASVSPAFQEAKQVIDKTLGKGVSHLSRPHKSGSENW
;
A
#
# COMPACT_ATOMS: atom_id res chain seq x y z
N MET A 1 -15.22 10.46 16.61
CA MET A 1 -14.52 9.51 15.71
C MET A 1 -13.05 9.89 15.73
N ARG A 2 -12.16 8.97 16.11
CA ARG A 2 -10.72 9.24 16.13
C ARG A 2 -10.14 8.74 14.81
N THR A 3 -9.47 9.63 14.11
CA THR A 3 -8.67 9.30 12.92
C THR A 3 -7.21 9.40 13.30
N GLU A 4 -6.46 8.33 13.08
CA GLU A 4 -5.02 8.29 13.30
C GLU A 4 -4.31 8.22 11.96
N LYS A 5 -3.20 8.94 11.85
CA LYS A 5 -2.43 9.03 10.60
C LYS A 5 -1.02 8.51 10.82
N GLN A 6 -0.51 7.80 9.83
CA GLN A 6 0.88 7.35 9.82
C GLN A 6 1.41 7.31 8.40
N THR A 7 2.63 7.78 8.20
CA THR A 7 3.34 7.66 6.93
C THR A 7 4.15 6.37 6.86
N PHE A 8 4.11 5.69 5.72
CA PHE A 8 4.88 4.47 5.45
C PHE A 8 5.25 4.39 3.97
N ARG A 9 6.56 4.32 3.67
CA ARG A 9 7.11 4.17 2.30
C ARG A 9 6.56 5.15 1.26
N GLY A 10 6.35 6.41 1.64
CA GLY A 10 5.78 7.43 0.75
C GLY A 10 4.27 7.34 0.58
N TYR A 11 3.58 6.59 1.43
CA TYR A 11 2.13 6.62 1.56
C TYR A 11 1.73 7.23 2.90
N GLU A 12 0.66 8.01 2.91
CA GLU A 12 -0.05 8.39 4.12
C GLU A 12 -1.20 7.41 4.35
N ILE A 13 -1.19 6.75 5.51
CA ILE A 13 -2.25 5.85 5.95
C ILE A 13 -3.10 6.61 6.95
N GLN A 14 -4.40 6.76 6.68
CA GLN A 14 -5.37 7.32 7.61
C GLN A 14 -6.31 6.22 8.08
N VAL A 15 -6.27 5.90 9.37
CA VAL A 15 -7.17 4.93 9.98
C VAL A 15 -8.26 5.66 10.74
N THR A 16 -9.52 5.47 10.33
CA THR A 16 -10.69 6.05 10.99
C THR A 16 -11.45 4.97 11.75
N ASN A 17 -11.72 5.22 13.03
CA ASN A 17 -12.63 4.41 13.83
C ASN A 17 -14.09 4.79 13.51
N ASN A 18 -14.80 3.92 12.81
CA ASN A 18 -16.25 3.96 12.74
C ASN A 18 -16.81 2.95 13.77
N PRO A 19 -18.01 3.13 14.34
CA PRO A 19 -18.54 2.21 15.35
C PRO A 19 -18.82 0.78 14.85
N ALA A 20 -18.79 0.55 13.52
CA ALA A 20 -19.02 -0.76 12.89
C ALA A 20 -17.82 -1.33 12.12
N LEU A 21 -16.92 -0.49 11.58
CA LEU A 21 -15.73 -0.89 10.80
C LEU A 21 -14.51 -0.01 11.16
N TRP A 22 -13.30 -0.57 11.12
CA TRP A 22 -12.06 0.22 11.01
C TRP A 22 -11.76 0.43 9.54
N GLN A 23 -11.51 1.67 9.13
CA GLN A 23 -11.24 1.98 7.73
C GLN A 23 -9.85 2.58 7.60
N ALA A 24 -8.99 1.97 6.78
CA ALA A 24 -7.67 2.48 6.46
C ALA A 24 -7.65 3.02 5.02
N ALA A 25 -7.65 4.34 4.87
CA ALA A 25 -7.42 4.98 3.59
C ALA A 25 -5.91 5.14 3.37
N ILE A 26 -5.45 4.84 2.15
CA ILE A 26 -4.03 4.89 1.77
C ILE A 26 -3.87 5.91 0.65
N TYR A 27 -3.10 6.96 0.90
CA TYR A 27 -2.87 8.04 -0.04
C TYR A 27 -1.40 8.06 -0.46
N ARG A 28 -1.12 8.04 -1.78
CA ARG A 28 0.25 8.25 -2.27
C ARG A 28 0.68 9.69 -1.99
N THR A 29 1.86 9.88 -1.43
CA THR A 29 2.45 11.22 -1.24
C THR A 29 3.24 11.67 -2.47
N SER A 30 3.38 10.81 -3.48
CA SER A 30 4.09 11.11 -4.73
C SER A 30 3.39 10.45 -5.92
N PRO A 31 3.34 11.12 -7.09
CA PRO A 31 2.65 10.62 -8.27
C PRO A 31 3.34 9.42 -8.93
N THR A 32 4.60 9.15 -8.58
CA THR A 32 5.37 7.99 -9.06
C THR A 32 5.02 6.69 -8.35
N LEU A 33 4.23 6.77 -7.27
CA LEU A 33 3.79 5.60 -6.52
C LEU A 33 2.50 5.02 -7.13
N PRO A 34 2.38 3.69 -7.16
CA PRO A 34 1.16 3.04 -7.63
C PRO A 34 -0.04 3.42 -6.76
N GLU A 35 -1.20 3.51 -7.40
CA GLU A 35 -2.45 3.75 -6.70
C GLU A 35 -2.85 2.51 -5.91
N ILE A 36 -3.33 2.72 -4.68
CA ILE A 36 -3.77 1.66 -3.78
C ILE A 36 -5.18 2.01 -3.33
N ASP A 37 -6.13 1.15 -3.68
CA ASP A 37 -7.50 1.23 -3.18
C ASP A 37 -7.55 1.12 -1.65
N TRP A 38 -8.59 1.69 -1.06
CA TRP A 38 -8.71 1.79 0.38
C TRP A 38 -8.94 0.41 1.00
N VAL A 39 -8.44 0.19 2.22
CA VAL A 39 -8.56 -1.08 2.91
C VAL A 39 -9.58 -0.95 4.04
N ALA A 40 -10.71 -1.63 3.91
CA ALA A 40 -11.71 -1.73 4.96
C ALA A 40 -11.50 -3.00 5.78
N LEU A 41 -11.38 -2.87 7.11
CA LEU A 41 -11.16 -3.98 8.03
C LEU A 41 -12.28 -4.07 9.04
N ASN A 42 -12.72 -5.29 9.30
CA ASN A 42 -13.83 -5.54 10.21
C ASN A 42 -13.38 -5.39 11.68
N ILE A 43 -14.23 -4.87 12.57
CA ILE A 43 -13.94 -4.43 13.96
C ILE A 43 -13.52 -5.53 14.94
N ARG A 44 -13.13 -6.73 14.48
CA ARG A 44 -12.56 -7.72 15.39
C ARG A 44 -11.29 -7.23 16.09
N ALA A 45 -10.68 -6.16 15.59
CA ALA A 45 -9.61 -5.43 16.23
C ALA A 45 -10.12 -4.42 17.29
N ALA A 46 -9.81 -4.67 18.56
CA ALA A 46 -10.03 -3.72 19.65
C ALA A 46 -9.09 -2.48 19.62
N SER A 47 -8.26 -2.33 18.58
CA SER A 47 -7.22 -1.29 18.50
C SER A 47 -6.91 -0.90 17.06
N VAL A 48 -6.32 0.28 16.88
CA VAL A 48 -5.93 0.85 15.57
C VAL A 48 -4.78 0.10 14.89
N SER A 49 -3.88 -0.51 15.68
CA SER A 49 -2.64 -1.15 15.22
C SER A 49 -2.84 -2.19 14.12
N PRO A 50 -3.78 -3.15 14.21
CA PRO A 50 -4.04 -4.10 13.13
C PRO A 50 -4.50 -3.43 11.83
N ALA A 51 -5.25 -2.32 11.89
CA ALA A 51 -5.63 -1.61 10.67
C ALA A 51 -4.43 -0.97 9.97
N PHE A 52 -3.48 -0.43 10.74
CA PHE A 52 -2.21 0.03 10.18
C PHE A 52 -1.36 -1.12 9.63
N GLN A 53 -1.33 -2.27 10.30
CA GLN A 53 -0.51 -3.40 9.88
C GLN A 53 -0.98 -3.98 8.54
N GLU A 54 -2.29 -4.14 8.37
CA GLU A 54 -2.90 -4.58 7.12
C GLU A 54 -2.67 -3.57 5.99
N ALA A 55 -2.84 -2.27 6.25
CA ALA A 55 -2.54 -1.22 5.28
C ALA A 55 -1.07 -1.26 4.81
N LYS A 56 -0.12 -1.49 5.74
CA LYS A 56 1.30 -1.67 5.41
C LYS A 56 1.53 -2.92 4.55
N GLN A 57 0.87 -4.04 4.85
CA GLN A 57 0.99 -5.25 4.02
C GLN A 57 0.48 -5.03 2.60
N VAL A 58 -0.62 -4.29 2.43
CA VAL A 58 -1.13 -3.93 1.09
C VAL A 58 -0.12 -3.07 0.35
N ILE A 59 0.48 -2.07 1.01
CA ILE A 59 1.54 -1.25 0.44
C ILE A 59 2.74 -2.11 0.02
N ASP A 60 3.24 -2.98 0.90
CA ASP A 60 4.35 -3.89 0.60
C ASP A 60 4.03 -4.82 -0.58
N LYS A 61 2.81 -5.36 -0.66
CA LYS A 61 2.37 -6.22 -1.77
C LYS A 61 2.30 -5.46 -3.10
N THR A 62 1.80 -4.23 -3.09
CA THR A 62 1.71 -3.40 -4.29
C THR A 62 3.09 -2.99 -4.77
N LEU A 63 3.96 -2.54 -3.86
CA LEU A 63 5.34 -2.20 -4.20
C LEU A 63 6.13 -3.43 -4.66
N GLY A 64 5.98 -4.58 -4.00
CA GLY A 64 6.61 -5.84 -4.37
C GLY A 64 6.19 -6.35 -5.76
N LYS A 65 4.90 -6.18 -6.12
CA LYS A 65 4.40 -6.46 -7.48
C LYS A 65 4.96 -5.49 -8.53
N GLY A 66 5.22 -4.23 -8.16
CA GLY A 66 5.81 -3.23 -9.05
C GLY A 66 7.26 -3.54 -9.46
N VAL A 67 8.03 -4.23 -8.61
CA VAL A 67 9.41 -4.63 -8.93
C VAL A 67 9.47 -5.85 -9.87
N SER A 68 8.43 -6.69 -9.89
CA SER A 68 8.41 -7.91 -10.72
C SER A 68 8.18 -7.68 -12.21
N HIS A 69 7.79 -6.47 -12.65
CA HIS A 69 7.51 -6.18 -14.06
C HIS A 69 8.68 -5.49 -14.80
N LEU A 70 9.79 -5.20 -14.12
CA LEU A 70 10.91 -4.42 -14.69
C LEU A 70 12.18 -5.24 -15.00
N SER A 71 12.08 -6.57 -15.05
CA SER A 71 13.12 -7.41 -15.66
C SER A 71 12.79 -7.66 -17.13
N ARG A 72 12.91 -6.63 -17.98
CA ARG A 72 13.12 -6.86 -19.42
C ARG A 72 14.58 -7.30 -19.57
N PRO A 73 14.91 -8.49 -20.09
CA PRO A 73 16.26 -8.74 -20.56
C PRO A 73 16.47 -7.89 -21.81
N HIS A 74 17.14 -6.75 -21.64
CA HIS A 74 17.77 -6.04 -22.75
C HIS A 74 19.00 -6.85 -23.16
N LYS A 75 18.81 -7.85 -24.02
CA LYS A 75 19.92 -8.45 -24.78
C LYS A 75 19.94 -7.83 -26.17
N SER A 76 20.50 -6.62 -26.23
CA SER A 76 21.16 -6.15 -27.45
C SER A 76 22.38 -7.06 -27.66
N GLY A 77 22.39 -7.75 -28.80
CA GLY A 77 23.47 -8.60 -29.24
C GLY A 77 23.44 -8.65 -30.76
N SER A 78 24.20 -7.76 -31.37
CA SER A 78 24.65 -7.81 -32.75
C SER A 78 25.29 -9.15 -33.12
N GLU A 79 25.41 -9.34 -34.44
CA GLU A 79 26.18 -10.37 -35.17
C GLU A 79 25.47 -11.74 -35.22
N ASN A 80 25.27 -12.38 -36.38
CA ASN A 80 26.33 -12.78 -37.31
C ASN A 80 25.74 -13.40 -38.62
N TRP A 81 26.34 -13.01 -39.76
CA TRP A 81 26.43 -13.67 -41.10
C TRP A 81 25.26 -13.55 -42.09
#